data_AF-A0A2S9MR99-F1
#
_entry.id   AF-A0A2S9MR99-F1
#
_cell.length_a   1.000
_cell.length_b   1.000
_cell.length_c   1.000
_cell.angle_alpha   90.00
_cell.angle_beta   90.00
_cell.angle_gamma   90.00
#
_symmetry.space_group_name_H-M   'P 1'
#
loop_
_entity.id
_entity.type
_entity.pdbx_description
1 polymer ?
#
loop_
_entity_poly.entity_id
_entity_poly.type
_entity_poly.pdbx_seq_one_letter_code
_entity_poly.pdbx_strand_id
1 'polypeptide(L)'
;MIDPVRREHWKGFEIDTRAMPVRHCATPSATRDTYVALVRIVRAGAVLADWHLPRYAQQWASADEAHREAVEYAIKAIASGRVGAAA
;
A
#
# COMPACT_ATOMS: atom_id res chain seq x y z
N MET A 1 5.68 -16.23 -3.00
CA MET A 1 6.59 -15.33 -3.74
C MET A 1 6.21 -13.91 -3.35
N ILE A 2 7.15 -13.05 -2.97
CA ILE A 2 6.82 -11.66 -2.59
C ILE A 2 6.75 -10.82 -3.88
N ASP A 3 5.69 -10.04 -4.07
CA ASP A 3 5.53 -9.19 -5.27
C ASP A 3 6.66 -8.14 -5.33
N PRO A 4 7.17 -7.83 -6.54
CA PRO A 4 8.11 -6.72 -6.71
C PRO A 4 7.52 -5.38 -6.25
N VAL A 5 8.41 -4.44 -5.94
CA VAL A 5 7.97 -3.06 -5.70
C VAL A 5 7.52 -2.47 -7.03
N ARG A 6 6.32 -1.89 -7.06
CA ARG A 6 5.81 -1.09 -8.17
C ARG A 6 5.90 0.39 -7.82
N ARG A 7 6.47 1.16 -8.74
CA ARG A 7 6.72 2.59 -8.55
C ARG A 7 5.85 3.41 -9.49
N GLU A 8 5.12 4.35 -8.92
CA GLU A 8 4.31 5.32 -9.65
C GLU A 8 4.77 6.75 -9.34
N HIS A 9 4.69 7.63 -10.33
CA HIS A 9 5.03 9.04 -10.17
C HIS A 9 3.77 9.90 -10.29
N TRP A 10 3.55 10.78 -9.32
CA TRP A 10 2.39 11.67 -9.33
C TRP A 10 2.74 13.04 -8.76
N LYS A 11 2.62 14.10 -9.58
CA LYS A 11 2.84 15.51 -9.18
C LYS A 11 4.12 15.77 -8.36
N GLY A 12 5.22 15.10 -8.73
CA GLY A 12 6.51 15.21 -8.05
C GLY A 12 6.67 14.35 -6.79
N PHE A 13 5.72 13.46 -6.53
CA PHE A 13 5.82 12.40 -5.53
C PHE A 13 6.15 11.07 -6.22
N GLU A 14 6.97 10.25 -5.57
CA GLU A 14 7.15 8.84 -5.89
C GLU A 14 6.31 8.02 -4.91
N ILE A 15 5.55 7.07 -5.45
CA ILE A 15 4.68 6.18 -4.69
C ILE A 15 5.18 4.76 -4.96
N ASP A 16 5.83 4.19 -3.96
CA ASP A 16 6.30 2.80 -3.99
C ASP A 16 5.26 1.92 -3.31
N THR A 17 4.80 0.89 -4.01
CA THR A 17 3.85 -0.08 -3.49
C THR A 17 4.41 -1.49 -3.56
N ARG A 18 4.11 -2.31 -2.54
CA ARG A 18 4.51 -3.72 -2.51
C ARG A 18 3.39 -4.58 -1.96
N ALA A 19 2.82 -5.45 -2.79
CA ALA A 19 1.83 -6.41 -2.33
C ALA A 19 2.49 -7.59 -1.61
N MET A 20 1.91 -8.00 -0.50
CA MET A 20 2.34 -9.15 0.30
C MET A 20 1.15 -10.06 0.60
N PRO A 21 1.27 -11.38 0.33
CA PRO A 21 0.25 -12.32 0.77
C PRO A 21 0.29 -12.46 2.30
N VAL A 22 -0.88 -12.41 2.92
CA VAL A 22 -1.10 -12.61 4.35
C VAL A 22 -2.22 -13.61 4.57
N ARG A 23 -2.07 -14.40 5.65
CA ARG A 23 -3.07 -15.36 6.11
C ARG A 23 -3.82 -14.78 7.30
N HIS A 24 -5.12 -15.01 7.33
CA HIS A 24 -5.94 -14.58 8.45
C HIS A 24 -5.89 -15.62 9.59
N CYS A 25 -5.14 -15.31 10.65
CA CYS A 25 -4.97 -16.22 11.78
C CYS A 25 -6.29 -16.56 12.51
N ALA A 26 -7.30 -15.69 12.43
CA ALA A 26 -8.59 -15.89 13.08
C ALA A 26 -9.65 -16.58 12.20
N THR A 27 -9.34 -16.93 10.94
CA THR A 27 -10.24 -17.72 10.07
C THR A 27 -9.52 -18.97 9.58
N PRO A 28 -9.57 -20.09 10.35
CA PRO A 28 -8.76 -21.27 10.08
C PRO A 28 -9.05 -22.01 8.77
N SER A 29 -10.13 -21.66 8.05
CA SER A 29 -10.66 -22.43 6.90
C SER A 29 -10.58 -21.73 5.54
N ALA A 30 -10.16 -20.46 5.47
CA ALA A 30 -10.05 -19.75 4.20
C ALA A 30 -8.62 -19.89 3.63
N THR A 31 -8.40 -20.92 2.80
CA THR A 31 -7.12 -21.27 2.17
C THR A 31 -6.60 -20.24 1.15
N ARG A 32 -7.30 -19.12 0.94
CA ARG A 32 -6.88 -18.10 -0.03
C ARG A 32 -6.03 -17.06 0.67
N ASP A 33 -4.79 -16.94 0.23
CA ASP A 33 -3.94 -15.81 0.60
C ASP A 33 -4.68 -14.52 0.23
N THR A 34 -4.76 -13.61 1.19
CA THR A 34 -5.26 -12.26 0.99
C THR A 34 -4.08 -11.32 0.89
N TYR A 35 -4.20 -10.19 0.21
CA TYR A 35 -3.06 -9.30 0.04
C TYR A 35 -3.18 -8.07 0.93
N VAL A 36 -2.04 -7.63 1.47
CA VAL A 36 -1.81 -6.28 2.00
C VAL A 36 -0.82 -5.57 1.09
N ALA A 37 -0.81 -4.24 1.10
CA ALA A 37 0.13 -3.42 0.35
C ALA A 37 0.92 -2.55 1.32
N LEU A 38 2.25 -2.62 1.24
CA LEU A 38 3.11 -1.57 1.79
C LEU A 38 3.08 -0.39 0.84
N VAL A 39 2.98 0.82 1.37
CA VAL A 39 2.92 2.07 0.62
C VAL A 39 3.94 3.04 1.20
N ARG A 40 4.88 3.46 0.36
CA ARG A 40 5.87 4.47 0.69
C ARG A 40 5.69 5.66 -0.24
N ILE A 41 5.60 6.84 0.34
CA ILE A 41 5.47 8.11 -0.40
C ILE A 41 6.75 8.91 -0.20
N VAL A 42 7.42 9.25 -1.29
CA VAL A 42 8.67 10.00 -1.30
C VAL A 42 8.48 11.30 -2.07
N ARG A 43 9.12 12.38 -1.62
CA ARG A 43 9.20 13.63 -2.37
C ARG A 43 10.59 14.23 -2.22
N ALA A 44 11.24 14.55 -3.32
CA ALA A 44 12.60 15.12 -3.33
C ALA A 44 13.59 14.31 -2.47
N GLY A 45 13.49 12.97 -2.51
CA GLY A 45 14.33 12.05 -1.74
C GLY A 45 13.93 11.86 -0.27
N ALA A 46 12.99 12.65 0.26
CA ALA A 46 12.50 12.49 1.63
C ALA A 46 11.28 11.56 1.69
N VAL A 47 11.31 10.56 2.58
CA VAL A 47 10.14 9.71 2.87
C VAL A 47 9.15 10.51 3.70
N LEU A 48 7.95 10.75 3.16
CA LEU A 48 6.89 11.48 3.83
C LEU A 48 5.91 10.56 4.56
N ALA A 49 5.75 9.32 4.08
CA ALA A 49 4.96 8.28 4.73
C ALA A 49 5.48 6.89 4.34
N ASP A 50 5.44 5.96 5.28
CA ASP A 50 5.72 4.54 5.07
C ASP A 50 4.77 3.73 5.97
N TRP A 51 3.73 3.13 5.37
CA TRP A 51 2.70 2.41 6.10
C TRP A 51 2.19 1.21 5.28
N HIS A 52 1.37 0.37 5.90
CA HIS A 52 0.67 -0.72 5.23
C HIS A 52 -0.82 -0.42 5.05
N LEU A 53 -1.44 -1.02 4.05
CA LEU A 53 -2.88 -1.06 3.85
C LEU A 53 -3.34 -2.51 3.64
N PRO A 54 -4.59 -2.85 4.01
CA PRO A 54 -5.52 -2.04 4.78
C PRO A 54 -5.37 -2.27 6.28
N ARG A 55 -5.80 -1.27 7.08
CA ARG A 55 -5.66 -1.31 8.55
C ARG A 55 -6.68 -2.23 9.21
N TYR A 56 -7.86 -2.41 8.63
CA TYR A 56 -8.94 -3.26 9.18
C TYR A 56 -9.89 -3.74 8.07
N ALA A 57 -10.10 -5.05 7.99
CA ALA A 57 -11.16 -5.78 7.25
C ALA A 57 -11.15 -5.82 5.71
N GLN A 58 -10.57 -4.85 4.98
CA GLN A 58 -10.49 -5.00 3.53
C GLN A 58 -9.42 -6.05 3.19
N GLN A 59 -9.71 -6.95 2.27
CA GLN A 59 -8.79 -8.01 1.87
C GLN A 59 -8.80 -8.06 0.36
N TRP A 60 -7.66 -7.78 -0.25
CA TRP A 60 -7.56 -7.86 -1.71
C TRP A 60 -7.35 -9.31 -2.12
N ALA A 61 -8.10 -9.73 -3.15
CA ALA A 61 -8.06 -11.08 -3.68
C ALA A 61 -6.82 -11.32 -4.54
N SER A 62 -6.13 -10.24 -4.95
CA SER A 62 -4.92 -10.29 -5.78
C SER A 62 -3.91 -9.21 -5.42
N ALA A 63 -2.65 -9.44 -5.80
CA ALA A 63 -1.60 -8.43 -5.70
C ALA A 63 -1.92 -7.19 -6.55
N ASP A 64 -2.43 -7.37 -7.78
CA ASP A 64 -2.77 -6.26 -8.67
C ASP A 64 -3.83 -5.33 -8.08
N GLU A 65 -4.86 -5.92 -7.44
CA GLU A 65 -5.88 -5.17 -6.73
C GLU A 65 -5.28 -4.38 -5.55
N ALA A 66 -4.40 -5.02 -4.78
CA ALA A 66 -3.68 -4.36 -3.69
C ALA A 66 -2.82 -3.18 -4.17
N HIS A 67 -2.13 -3.34 -5.30
CA HIS A 67 -1.34 -2.27 -5.90
C HIS A 67 -2.20 -1.10 -6.37
N ARG A 68 -3.25 -1.40 -7.15
CA ARG A 68 -4.14 -0.37 -7.69
C ARG A 68 -4.76 0.46 -6.58
N GLU A 69 -5.32 -0.20 -5.56
CA GLU A 69 -5.98 0.52 -4.47
C GLU A 69 -5.00 1.23 -3.55
N ALA A 70 -3.79 0.71 -3.37
CA ALA A 70 -2.72 1.39 -2.65
C ALA A 70 -2.28 2.69 -3.35
N VAL A 71 -2.14 2.68 -4.68
CA VAL A 71 -1.82 3.87 -5.46
C VAL A 71 -2.96 4.89 -5.38
N GLU A 72 -4.21 4.46 -5.57
CA GLU A 72 -5.38 5.32 -5.45
C GLU A 72 -5.48 5.96 -4.05
N TYR A 73 -5.22 5.17 -3.01
CA TYR A 73 -5.18 5.66 -1.63
C TYR A 73 -4.06 6.69 -1.45
N ALA A 74 -2.84 6.41 -1.92
CA ALA A 74 -1.71 7.31 -1.81
C ALA A 74 -2.00 8.65 -2.50
N ILE A 75 -2.57 8.62 -3.71
CA ILE A 75 -2.98 9.82 -4.43
C ILE A 75 -4.00 10.63 -3.62
N LYS A 76 -5.03 9.98 -3.05
CA LYS A 76 -6.03 10.66 -2.21
C LYS A 76 -5.38 11.27 -0.95
N ALA A 77 -4.46 10.54 -0.31
CA ALA A 77 -3.74 11.03 0.87
C ALA A 77 -2.93 12.28 0.54
N ILE A 78 -2.13 12.25 -0.54
CA ILE A 78 -1.32 13.37 -1.01
C ILE A 78 -2.23 14.55 -1.38
N ALA A 79 -3.27 14.31 -2.19
CA ALA A 79 -4.20 15.34 -2.62
C ALA A 79 -4.92 16.02 -1.45
N SER A 80 -5.15 15.30 -0.36
CA SER A 80 -5.77 15.83 0.86
C SER A 80 -4.80 16.49 1.84
N GLY A 81 -3.50 16.56 1.51
CA GLY A 81 -2.48 17.15 2.38
C GLY A 81 -2.19 16.35 3.66
N ARG A 82 -2.67 15.11 3.75
CA ARG A 82 -2.49 14.22 4.93
C ARG A 82 -1.13 13.52 4.98
N VAL A 83 -0.24 13.86 4.05
CA VAL A 83 1.10 13.29 3.92
C VAL A 83 2.08 14.41 4.26
N GLY A 84 2.64 14.35 5.47
CA GLY A 84 3.51 15.38 6.05
C GLY A 84 4.43 14.76 7.10
N ALA A 85 5.59 15.39 7.32
CA ALA A 85 6.71 14.84 8.09
C ALA A 85 6.26 14.22 9.42
N ALA A 86 6.71 12.98 9.66
CA ALA A 86 6.70 12.42 10.99
C ALA A 86 7.45 13.38 11.93
N ALA A 87 6.76 13.83 12.98
CA ALA A 87 7.39 14.50 14.12
C ALA A 87 8.29 13.52 14.88
#